data_AF-A0A5C6DV22-F1
#
_entry.id   AF-A0A5C6DV22-F1
#
_cell.length_a   1.000
_cell.length_b   1.000
_cell.length_c   1.000
_cell.angle_alpha   90.00
_cell.angle_beta   90.00
_cell.angle_gamma   90.00
#
_symmetry.space_group_name_H-M   'P 1'
#
loop_
_entity.id
_entity.type
_entity.pdbx_description
1 polymer ?
#
loop_
_entity_poly.entity_id
_entity_poly.type
_entity_poly.pdbx_seq_one_letter_code
_entity_poly.pdbx_strand_id
1 'polypeptide(L)' 'MKFICDVRQVNDLAEGETAAPEPDMGYELRSIAGYNFEAGLVEYLVRHGDVIFARTIAGEEFAITGRNAHVLVPLGF' A
#
# COMPACT_ATOMS: atom_id res chain seq x y z
N MET A 1 -5.78 13.63 -7.52
CA MET A 1 -5.13 12.94 -6.38
C MET A 1 -6.05 11.79 -6.01
N LYS A 2 -5.51 10.59 -5.92
CA LYS A 2 -6.27 9.36 -5.67
C LYS A 2 -5.99 8.87 -4.25
N PHE A 3 -6.98 8.27 -3.61
CA PHE A 3 -6.81 7.71 -2.27
C PHE A 3 -6.74 6.18 -2.31
N ILE A 4 -6.22 5.59 -1.24
CA ILE A 4 -6.10 4.13 -1.11
C ILE A 4 -7.47 3.44 -1.22
N CYS A 5 -8.54 4.01 -0.66
CA CYS A 5 -9.89 3.46 -0.77
C CYS A 5 -10.48 3.46 -2.19
N ASP A 6 -9.88 4.24 -3.11
CA ASP A 6 -10.25 4.26 -4.53
C ASP A 6 -9.54 3.17 -5.36
N VAL A 7 -8.63 2.40 -4.75
CA VAL A 7 -7.84 1.35 -5.43
C VAL A 7 -8.39 -0.03 -5.04
N ARG A 8 -9.18 -0.62 -5.93
CA ARG A 8 -9.79 -1.96 -5.74
C ARG A 8 -9.12 -3.02 -6.60
N GLN A 9 -8.53 -2.63 -7.72
CA GLN A 9 -7.84 -3.48 -8.69
C GLN A 9 -6.53 -2.82 -9.11
N VAL A 10 -5.58 -3.63 -9.60
CA VAL A 10 -4.29 -3.14 -10.13
C VAL A 10 -4.47 -2.04 -11.19
N ASN A 11 -5.46 -2.23 -12.06
CA ASN A 11 -5.75 -1.29 -13.15
C ASN A 11 -6.46 -0.02 -12.73
N ASP A 12 -6.84 0.11 -11.46
CA ASP A 12 -7.32 1.38 -10.93
C ASP A 12 -6.18 2.40 -10.82
N LEU A 13 -4.93 1.95 -10.74
CA LEU A 13 -3.74 2.81 -10.87
C LEU A 13 -3.16 2.68 -12.27
N ALA A 14 -2.86 3.81 -12.92
CA ALA A 14 -2.00 3.84 -14.10
C ALA A 14 -0.54 3.55 -13.72
N GLU A 15 0.28 3.16 -14.70
CA GLU A 15 1.70 2.89 -14.47
C GLU A 15 2.41 4.12 -13.87
N GLY A 16 3.06 3.95 -12.72
CA GLY A 16 3.72 5.03 -11.98
C GLY A 16 2.78 6.03 -11.29
N GLU A 17 1.46 5.85 -11.39
CA GLU A 17 0.49 6.65 -10.64
C GLU A 17 0.52 6.27 -9.16
N THR A 18 0.32 7.26 -8.29
CA THR A 18 0.30 7.08 -6.84
C THR A 18 -1.06 7.34 -6.22
N ALA A 19 -1.36 6.59 -5.15
CA ALA A 19 -2.50 6.84 -4.27
C ALA A 19 -2.03 7.02 -2.82
N ALA A 20 -2.38 8.13 -2.20
CA ALA A 20 -2.02 8.43 -0.81
C ALA A 20 -3.09 7.92 0.17
N PRO A 21 -2.78 7.74 1.46
CA PRO A 21 -3.79 7.57 2.49
C PRO A 21 -4.81 8.73 2.50
N GLU A 22 -6.02 8.45 2.94
CA GLU A 22 -7.03 9.47 3.21
C GLU A 22 -6.55 10.41 4.34
N PRO A 23 -7.02 11.67 4.42
CA PRO A 23 -6.52 12.67 5.38
C PRO A 23 -6.49 12.25 6.86
N ASP A 24 -7.42 11.38 7.28
CA ASP A 24 -7.56 10.91 8.66
C ASP A 24 -7.27 9.40 8.81
N MET A 25 -6.56 8.82 7.83
CA MET A 25 -6.24 7.40 7.78
C MET A 25 -4.74 7.18 7.66
N GLY A 26 -4.26 6.18 8.39
CA GLY A 26 -2.96 5.55 8.20
C GLY A 26 -3.13 4.10 7.79
N TYR A 27 -2.08 3.52 7.20
CA TYR A 27 -2.03 2.10 6.94
C TYR A 27 -0.71 1.53 7.41
N GLU A 28 -0.76 0.46 8.20
CA GLU A 28 0.39 -0.39 8.46
C GLU A 28 0.42 -1.54 7.43
N LEU A 29 1.59 -2.15 7.27
CA LEU A 29 1.77 -3.31 6.41
C LEU A 29 2.03 -4.55 7.25
N ARG A 30 1.31 -5.62 6.93
CA ARG A 30 1.56 -6.94 7.52
C ARG A 30 1.77 -7.97 6.43
N SER A 31 2.87 -8.72 6.50
CA SER A 31 3.11 -9.82 5.57
C SER A 31 2.04 -10.91 5.70
N ILE A 32 1.55 -11.46 4.58
CA ILE A 32 0.64 -12.62 4.60
C ILE A 32 1.35 -13.88 5.15
N ALA A 33 2.66 -13.98 4.96
CA ALA A 33 3.44 -15.16 5.38
C ALA A 33 3.88 -15.09 6.86
N GLY A 34 3.67 -13.96 7.53
CA GLY A 34 4.16 -13.71 8.89
C GLY A 34 3.10 -13.11 9.80
N TYR A 35 3.49 -12.92 11.07
CA TYR A 35 2.66 -12.25 12.08
C TYR A 35 3.13 -10.83 12.41
N ASN A 36 4.26 -10.40 11.83
CA ASN A 36 4.87 -9.11 12.13
C ASN A 36 4.39 -8.02 11.18
N PHE A 37 4.34 -6.81 11.71
CA PHE A 37 4.12 -5.59 10.95
C PHE A 37 5.46 -5.05 10.46
N GLU A 38 5.47 -4.53 9.25
CA GLU A 38 6.61 -3.80 8.69
C GLU A 38 6.75 -2.43 9.37
N ALA A 39 7.94 -1.88 9.34
CA ALA A 39 8.23 -0.62 10.01
C ALA A 39 7.63 0.58 9.25
N GLY A 40 6.84 1.38 9.97
CA GLY A 40 6.32 2.66 9.48
C GLY A 40 4.99 2.57 8.75
N LEU A 41 4.33 3.72 8.63
CA LEU A 41 3.08 3.87 7.91
C LEU A 41 3.32 3.94 6.40
N VAL A 42 2.33 3.50 5.64
CA VAL A 42 2.29 3.69 4.19
C VAL A 42 2.17 5.17 3.86
N GLU A 43 3.09 5.65 3.04
CA GLU A 43 3.11 7.02 2.50
C GLU A 43 2.26 7.10 1.22
N TYR A 44 2.39 6.12 0.33
CA TYR A 44 1.55 5.96 -0.86
C TYR A 44 1.63 4.55 -1.45
N LEU A 45 0.66 4.22 -2.29
CA LEU A 45 0.68 3.10 -3.21
C LEU A 45 1.18 3.55 -4.58
N VAL A 46 1.89 2.69 -5.29
CA VAL A 46 2.33 2.91 -6.67
C VAL A 46 2.21 1.63 -7.48
N ARG A 47 1.81 1.76 -8.75
CA ARG A 47 1.79 0.62 -9.68
C ARG A 47 3.10 0.52 -10.45
N HIS A 48 3.66 -0.68 -10.46
CA HIS A 48 4.75 -1.09 -11.35
C HIS A 48 4.38 -2.40 -12.06
N GLY A 49 4.08 -2.30 -13.35
CA GLY A 49 3.60 -3.43 -14.15
C GLY A 49 2.28 -3.97 -13.62
N ASP A 50 2.24 -5.27 -13.29
CA ASP A 50 1.04 -5.94 -12.77
C ASP A 50 1.01 -6.02 -11.23
N VAL A 51 1.84 -5.23 -10.55
CA VAL A 51 1.98 -5.25 -9.11
C VAL A 51 1.79 -3.84 -8.55
N ILE A 52 1.00 -3.73 -7.48
CA ILE A 52 0.95 -2.54 -6.64
C ILE A 52 1.93 -2.73 -5.48
N PHE A 53 2.76 -1.72 -5.28
CA PHE A 53 3.66 -1.59 -4.14
C PHE A 53 3.12 -0.53 -3.18
N ALA A 54 3.26 -0.78 -1.90
CA ALA A 54 3.09 0.21 -0.85
C ALA A 54 4.47 0.69 -0.42
N ARG A 55 4.71 2.00 -0.50
CA ARG A 55 5.91 2.63 0.01
C ARG A 55 5.65 3.17 1.41
N THR A 56 6.54 2.87 2.35
CA THR A 56 6.44 3.39 3.71
C THR A 56 7.16 4.72 3.86
N ILE A 57 6.84 5.47 4.91
CA ILE A 57 7.57 6.68 5.31
C ILE A 57 9.05 6.41 5.62
N ALA A 58 9.43 5.15 5.86
CA ALA A 58 10.82 4.72 6.02
C ALA A 58 11.56 4.55 4.67
N GLY A 59 10.84 4.67 3.55
CA GLY A 59 11.38 4.53 2.19
C GLY A 59 11.44 3.09 1.68
N GLU A 60 10.86 2.14 2.41
CA GLU A 60 10.80 0.73 2.01
C GLU A 60 9.57 0.47 1.15
N GLU A 61 9.66 -0.49 0.22
CA GLU A 61 8.58 -0.83 -0.71
C GLU A 61 8.20 -2.31 -0.58
N PHE A 62 6.90 -2.55 -0.44
CA PHE A 62 6.34 -3.88 -0.23
C PHE A 62 5.22 -4.14 -1.24
N ALA A 63 5.29 -5.28 -1.93
CA ALA A 63 4.21 -5.70 -2.81
C ALA A 63 2.93 -5.97 -2.00
N ILE A 64 1.80 -5.37 -2.40
CA ILE A 64 0.49 -5.59 -1.79
C ILE A 64 -0.48 -6.37 -2.70
N THR A 65 0.00 -6.78 -3.88
CA THR A 65 -0.70 -7.68 -4.80
C THR A 65 0.24 -8.79 -5.26
N GLY A 66 -0.31 -9.96 -5.56
CA GLY A 66 0.47 -11.12 -6.03
C GLY A 66 0.86 -12.09 -4.90
N ARG A 67 1.82 -12.97 -5.17
CA ARG A 67 2.25 -14.00 -4.23
C ARG A 67 3.12 -13.40 -3.13
N ASN A 68 2.90 -13.81 -1.87
CA ASN A 68 3.61 -13.29 -0.68
C ASN A 68 3.44 -11.77 -0.48
N ALA A 69 2.30 -11.24 -0.92
CA ALA A 69 1.95 -9.85 -0.72
C ALA A 69 1.78 -9.48 0.76
N HIS A 70 1.78 -8.18 1.02
CA HIS A 70 1.44 -7.58 2.30
C HIS A 70 -0.01 -7.11 2.27
N VAL A 71 -0.63 -7.10 3.44
CA VAL A 71 -1.98 -6.58 3.63
C VAL A 71 -1.87 -5.20 4.25
N LEU A 72 -2.61 -4.24 3.70
CA LEU A 72 -2.83 -2.93 4.30
C LEU A 72 -3.77 -3.07 5.49
N VAL A 73 -3.34 -2.61 6.66
CA VAL A 73 -4.14 -2.61 7.88
C VAL A 73 -4.49 -1.16 8.22
N PRO A 74 -5.77 -0.77 8.14
CA PRO A 74 -6.18 0.61 8.36
C PRO A 74 -6.07 1.01 9.84
N LEU A 75 -5.56 2.21 10.07
CA LEU A 75 -5.55 2.92 11.35
C LEU A 75 -6.34 4.23 11.17
N GLY A 76 -7.42 4.40 11.92
CA GLY A 76 -8.16 5.67 11.97
C GLY A 76 -7.59 6.58 13.06
N PHE A 77 -7.54 7.88 12.80
CA PHE A 77 -7.06 8.90 13.74
C PHE A 77 -8.17 9.85 14.20
#